data_AF-A0A4V1SG28-F1
#
_entry.id   AF-A0A4V1SG28-F1
#
_cell.length_a   1.000
_cell.length_b   1.000
_cell.length_c   1.000
_cell.angle_alpha   90.00
_cell.angle_beta   90.00
_cell.angle_gamma   90.00
#
_symmetry.space_group_name_H-M   'P 1'
#
loop_
_entity.id
_entity.type
_entity.pdbx_description
1 polymer ?
#
loop_
_entity_poly.entity_id
_entity_poly.type
_entity_poly.pdbx_seq_one_letter_code
_entity_poly.pdbx_strand_id
1 'polypeptide(L)'
;MKLTLSIFVACLLIGALAGGLSGKRTPPTLTTPPPLKSTTREEPRKPKKWSTTDLHELALSDKSENPRDRVNPLRHELADWTNEELEAALNEGLKTPGAGIEFGKVQTIMGHILREWMKRDFDSALKWFESMTSESVRGGLSVCIARGWPEDRIKESFAYLLANKRYFSGNGGSSSWPMTEAALQSAAKQDATSLAEVLKAIRENDLFFPVVQLDFPRDFDFATLMSTAIDDRMWKGHNAKPILSAWMSRDRDAAFDAILEKNRQTGSDPGLYLFSTELPTTSAALADHVQWMTGKIEAMDGQERQQLVRKGAGTRSRREGHPHHRRR
;
A
#
# COMPACT_ATOMS: atom_id res chain seq x y z
N MET A 1 -13.87 28.43 -30.75
CA MET A 1 -13.20 27.71 -29.64
C MET A 1 -13.59 28.17 -28.23
N LYS A 2 -14.44 29.19 -28.03
CA LYS A 2 -14.92 29.59 -26.68
C LYS A 2 -16.03 28.68 -26.11
N LEU A 3 -16.63 27.79 -26.90
CA LEU A 3 -17.80 27.00 -26.49
C LEU A 3 -17.49 25.74 -25.66
N THR A 4 -16.30 25.15 -25.81
CA THR A 4 -15.95 23.88 -25.14
C THR A 4 -15.41 24.07 -23.72
N LEU A 5 -14.84 25.23 -23.40
CA LEU A 5 -14.40 25.56 -22.05
C LEU A 5 -15.59 25.86 -21.12
N SER A 6 -16.67 26.45 -21.65
CA SER A 6 -17.89 26.75 -20.89
C SER A 6 -18.65 25.51 -20.41
N ILE A 7 -18.56 24.39 -21.12
CA ILE A 7 -19.25 23.14 -20.76
C ILE A 7 -18.58 22.46 -19.55
N PHE A 8 -17.26 22.58 -19.41
CA PHE A 8 -16.51 21.96 -18.30
C PHE A 8 -16.70 22.72 -16.97
N VAL A 9 -16.75 24.05 -17.02
CA VAL A 9 -17.07 24.90 -15.86
C VAL A 9 -18.53 24.75 -15.43
N ALA A 10 -19.46 24.56 -16.38
CA ALA A 10 -20.87 24.33 -16.08
C ALA A 10 -21.11 23.00 -15.33
N CYS A 11 -20.41 21.92 -15.66
CA CYS A 11 -20.59 20.63 -14.98
C CYS A 11 -20.05 20.62 -13.53
N LEU A 12 -19.05 21.45 -13.20
CA LEU A 12 -18.56 21.60 -11.82
C LEU A 12 -19.47 22.51 -10.97
N LEU A 13 -20.13 23.51 -11.57
CA LEU A 13 -21.07 24.40 -10.88
C LEU A 13 -22.44 23.75 -10.61
N ILE A 14 -22.87 22.80 -11.44
CA ILE A 14 -24.13 22.05 -11.20
C ILE A 14 -24.04 21.16 -9.95
N GLY A 15 -22.84 20.74 -9.54
CA GLY A 15 -22.62 20.02 -8.27
C GLY A 15 -22.74 20.90 -7.03
N ALA A 16 -22.51 22.21 -7.13
CA ALA A 16 -22.57 23.15 -6.01
C ALA A 16 -23.98 23.70 -5.73
N LEU A 17 -24.88 23.67 -6.72
CA LEU A 17 -26.27 24.17 -6.58
C LEU A 17 -27.28 23.11 -6.11
N ALA A 18 -26.89 21.83 -6.02
CA ALA A 18 -27.72 20.75 -5.50
C ALA A 18 -27.75 20.65 -3.96
N GLY A 19 -27.05 21.53 -3.23
CA GLY A 19 -27.04 21.58 -1.76
C GLY A 19 -28.16 22.43 -1.12
N GLY A 20 -29.01 23.09 -1.92
CA GLY A 20 -29.96 24.11 -1.43
C GLY A 20 -31.37 23.64 -1.07
N LEU A 21 -31.73 22.38 -1.32
CA LEU A 21 -33.06 21.84 -0.99
C LEU A 21 -32.98 20.87 0.20
N SER A 22 -32.49 21.38 1.33
CA SER A 22 -32.61 20.69 2.62
C SER A 22 -34.04 20.89 3.13
N GLY A 23 -34.95 20.02 2.67
CA GLY A 23 -36.29 19.93 3.22
C GLY A 23 -36.24 19.67 4.72
N LYS A 24 -37.04 20.41 5.49
CA LYS A 24 -37.25 20.23 6.93
C LYS A 24 -37.65 18.78 7.20
N ARG A 25 -36.68 17.90 7.47
CA ARG A 25 -36.92 16.58 8.01
C ARG A 25 -37.33 16.76 9.47
N THR A 26 -38.57 16.42 9.76
CA THR A 26 -39.07 16.19 11.11
C THR A 26 -38.11 15.20 11.79
N PRO A 27 -37.56 15.50 12.97
CA PRO A 27 -36.71 14.55 13.68
C PRO A 27 -37.53 13.28 13.94
N PRO A 28 -37.00 12.08 13.64
CA PRO A 28 -37.69 10.85 13.98
C PRO A 28 -37.86 10.80 15.51
N THR A 29 -39.07 10.52 15.95
CA THR A 29 -39.37 10.21 17.34
C THR A 29 -38.43 9.11 17.81
N LEU A 30 -37.58 9.42 18.78
CA LEU A 30 -36.67 8.48 19.41
C LEU A 30 -37.50 7.43 20.17
N THR A 31 -37.78 6.31 19.51
CA THR A 31 -38.29 5.11 20.16
C THR A 31 -37.18 4.57 21.05
N THR A 32 -37.35 4.71 22.37
CA THR A 32 -36.45 4.15 23.37
C THR A 32 -36.22 2.67 23.09
N PRO A 33 -34.98 2.23 22.81
CA PRO A 33 -34.71 0.82 22.58
C PRO A 33 -35.05 0.03 23.85
N PRO A 34 -35.63 -1.17 23.72
CA PRO A 34 -35.89 -2.03 24.87
C PRO A 34 -34.57 -2.29 25.63
N PRO A 35 -34.62 -2.42 26.97
CA PRO A 35 -33.42 -2.64 27.77
C PRO A 35 -32.67 -3.85 27.25
N LEU A 36 -31.42 -3.62 26.82
CA LEU A 36 -30.49 -4.68 26.44
C LEU A 36 -30.42 -5.68 27.60
N LYS A 37 -30.90 -6.92 27.35
CA LYS A 37 -30.66 -8.04 28.25
C LYS A 37 -29.17 -8.08 28.53
N SER A 38 -28.78 -7.85 29.79
CA SER A 38 -27.41 -7.94 30.23
C SER A 38 -26.86 -9.30 29.81
N THR A 39 -26.03 -9.31 28.77
CA THR A 39 -25.24 -10.47 28.42
C THR A 39 -24.37 -10.76 29.63
N THR A 40 -24.62 -11.90 30.26
CA THR A 40 -23.78 -12.46 31.32
C THR A 40 -22.33 -12.37 30.84
N ARG A 41 -21.56 -11.49 31.46
CA ARG A 41 -20.13 -11.32 31.21
C ARG A 41 -19.48 -12.66 31.52
N GLU A 42 -19.15 -13.43 30.50
CA GLU A 42 -18.38 -14.67 30.66
C GLU A 42 -17.16 -14.33 31.50
N GLU A 43 -17.01 -15.03 32.63
CA GLU A 43 -15.81 -14.90 33.44
C GLU A 43 -14.59 -15.16 32.56
N PRO A 44 -13.51 -14.38 32.70
CA PRO A 44 -12.29 -14.58 31.91
C PRO A 44 -11.79 -16.01 32.15
N ARG A 45 -11.96 -16.88 31.15
CA ARG A 45 -11.44 -18.25 31.21
C ARG A 45 -9.94 -18.14 31.43
N LYS A 46 -9.42 -18.88 32.42
CA LYS A 46 -7.97 -18.98 32.63
C LYS A 46 -7.33 -19.38 31.29
N PRO A 47 -6.28 -18.67 30.83
CA PRO A 47 -5.67 -18.97 29.54
C PRO A 47 -5.16 -20.42 29.57
N LYS A 48 -5.74 -21.27 28.72
CA LYS A 48 -5.23 -22.62 28.46
C LYS A 48 -3.91 -22.44 27.73
N LYS A 49 -2.82 -23.06 28.19
CA LYS A 49 -1.58 -23.13 27.39
C LYS A 49 -1.87 -23.99 26.16
N TRP A 50 -1.74 -23.41 24.97
CA TRP A 50 -1.97 -24.15 23.72
C TRP A 50 -0.86 -25.18 23.51
N SER A 51 -1.24 -26.34 22.98
CA SER A 51 -0.35 -27.38 22.49
C SER A 51 -0.20 -27.29 20.96
N THR A 52 0.76 -28.03 20.40
CA THR A 52 0.86 -28.22 18.94
C THR A 52 -0.40 -28.83 18.33
N THR A 53 -1.09 -29.70 19.07
CA THR A 53 -2.37 -30.27 18.66
C THR A 53 -3.47 -29.21 18.57
N ASP A 54 -3.56 -28.28 19.52
CA ASP A 54 -4.55 -27.20 19.48
C ASP A 54 -4.35 -26.31 18.23
N LEU A 55 -3.09 -26.05 17.83
CA LEU A 55 -2.78 -25.31 16.61
C LEU A 55 -3.17 -26.08 15.35
N HIS A 56 -2.95 -27.39 15.32
CA HIS A 56 -3.39 -28.23 14.22
C HIS A 56 -4.92 -28.26 14.11
N GLU A 57 -5.63 -28.39 15.22
CA GLU A 57 -7.09 -28.32 15.25
C GLU A 57 -7.61 -26.95 14.78
N LEU A 58 -6.96 -25.85 15.20
CA LEU A 58 -7.28 -24.53 14.69
C LEU A 58 -7.07 -24.45 13.17
N ALA A 59 -5.96 -25.01 12.66
CA ALA A 59 -5.65 -25.05 11.24
C ALA A 59 -6.70 -25.79 10.42
N LEU A 60 -7.36 -26.78 11.02
CA LEU A 60 -8.45 -27.51 10.37
C LEU A 60 -9.80 -26.81 10.52
N SER A 61 -9.98 -25.99 11.56
CA SER A 61 -11.23 -25.27 11.81
C SER A 61 -11.51 -24.18 10.76
N ASP A 62 -12.78 -23.85 10.53
CA ASP A 62 -13.20 -22.71 9.67
C ASP A 62 -13.11 -21.34 10.34
N LYS A 63 -12.52 -21.27 11.54
CA LYS A 63 -12.41 -20.04 12.32
C LYS A 63 -11.13 -19.23 12.04
N SER A 64 -10.32 -19.62 11.04
CA SER A 64 -9.09 -18.89 10.72
C SER A 64 -9.43 -17.51 10.14
N GLU A 65 -9.12 -16.46 10.89
CA GLU A 65 -9.24 -15.05 10.46
C GLU A 65 -8.25 -14.70 9.34
N ASN A 66 -8.41 -13.51 8.76
CA ASN A 66 -7.69 -13.08 7.57
C ASN A 66 -6.17 -12.93 7.86
N PRO A 67 -5.27 -13.61 7.12
CA PRO A 67 -3.82 -13.49 7.31
C PRO A 67 -3.26 -12.08 7.08
N ARG A 68 -4.09 -11.17 6.52
CA ARG A 68 -3.74 -9.77 6.29
C ARG A 68 -3.83 -8.91 7.54
N ASP A 69 -4.45 -9.39 8.62
CA ASP A 69 -4.53 -8.63 9.85
C ASP A 69 -3.13 -8.39 10.44
N ARG A 70 -2.89 -7.13 10.80
CA ARG A 70 -1.60 -6.69 11.36
C ARG A 70 -1.36 -7.26 12.76
N VAL A 71 -2.44 -7.54 13.48
CA VAL A 71 -2.40 -8.15 14.81
C VAL A 71 -2.32 -9.67 14.65
N ASN A 72 -1.40 -10.29 15.38
CA ASN A 72 -1.33 -11.75 15.45
C ASN A 72 -2.49 -12.23 16.35
N PRO A 73 -3.52 -12.93 15.82
CA PRO A 73 -4.64 -13.42 16.62
C PRO A 73 -4.19 -14.46 17.65
N LEU A 74 -3.03 -15.10 17.45
CA LEU A 74 -2.46 -16.09 18.39
C LEU A 74 -1.53 -15.47 19.43
N ARG A 75 -1.45 -14.12 19.50
CA ARG A 75 -0.46 -13.45 20.37
C ARG A 75 -0.62 -13.85 21.84
N HIS A 76 -1.85 -13.96 22.33
CA HIS A 76 -2.10 -14.27 23.73
C HIS A 76 -1.78 -15.73 24.06
N GLU A 77 -2.06 -16.62 23.13
CA GLU A 77 -1.86 -18.06 23.21
C GLU A 77 -0.37 -18.42 23.14
N LEU A 78 0.39 -17.68 22.33
CA LEU A 78 1.83 -17.85 22.17
C LEU A 78 2.65 -17.09 23.22
N ALA A 79 2.03 -16.23 24.04
CA ALA A 79 2.74 -15.38 25.00
C ALA A 79 3.67 -16.18 25.93
N ASP A 80 3.18 -17.31 26.44
CA ASP A 80 3.90 -18.16 27.41
C ASP A 80 4.75 -19.26 26.76
N TRP A 81 4.88 -19.26 25.43
CA TRP A 81 5.71 -20.23 24.72
C TRP A 81 7.19 -19.83 24.76
N THR A 82 8.07 -20.82 24.83
CA THR A 82 9.52 -20.66 24.67
C THR A 82 9.92 -20.61 23.20
N ASN A 83 11.13 -20.14 22.88
CA ASN A 83 11.63 -20.13 21.50
C ASN A 83 11.73 -21.56 20.93
N GLU A 84 12.09 -22.53 21.77
CA GLU A 84 12.16 -23.95 21.42
C GLU A 84 10.77 -24.52 21.10
N GLU A 85 9.73 -24.12 21.83
CA GLU A 85 8.34 -24.51 21.53
C GLU A 85 7.85 -23.90 20.21
N LEU A 86 8.21 -22.64 19.92
CA LEU A 86 7.88 -21.98 18.65
C LEU A 86 8.56 -22.69 17.47
N GLU A 87 9.86 -22.98 17.58
CA GLU A 87 10.62 -23.73 16.57
C GLU A 87 10.03 -25.13 16.36
N ALA A 88 9.76 -25.86 17.45
CA ALA A 88 9.19 -27.20 17.39
C ALA A 88 7.82 -27.22 16.68
N ALA A 89 6.95 -26.25 16.95
CA ALA A 89 5.66 -26.15 16.29
C ALA A 89 5.78 -25.80 14.79
N LEU A 90 6.73 -24.94 14.41
CA LEU A 90 7.01 -24.68 13.01
C LEU A 90 7.52 -25.93 12.29
N ASN A 91 8.44 -26.68 12.90
CA ASN A 91 8.96 -27.93 12.38
C ASN A 91 7.86 -29.00 12.23
N GLU A 92 6.89 -29.04 13.14
CA GLU A 92 5.73 -29.92 13.02
C GLU A 92 4.76 -29.45 11.93
N GLY A 93 4.52 -28.14 11.83
CA GLY A 93 3.74 -27.52 10.76
C GLY A 93 4.27 -27.89 9.37
N LEU A 94 5.60 -27.94 9.20
CA LEU A 94 6.24 -28.36 7.94
C LEU A 94 5.91 -29.80 7.52
N LYS A 95 5.60 -30.68 8.46
CA LYS A 95 5.22 -32.09 8.17
C LYS A 95 3.74 -32.22 7.80
N THR A 96 2.93 -31.20 8.06
CA THR A 96 1.48 -31.24 7.86
C THR A 96 1.13 -31.10 6.37
N PRO A 97 0.21 -31.91 5.83
CA PRO A 97 -0.29 -31.73 4.47
C PRO A 97 -0.83 -30.31 4.25
N GLY A 98 -0.38 -29.66 3.19
CA GLY A 98 -0.79 -28.29 2.86
C GLY A 98 0.13 -27.18 3.40
N ALA A 99 1.23 -27.51 4.11
CA ALA A 99 2.24 -26.51 4.51
C ALA A 99 2.83 -25.72 3.31
N GLY A 100 2.93 -26.39 2.15
CA GLY A 100 3.41 -25.76 0.91
C GLY A 100 2.34 -25.02 0.11
N ILE A 101 1.07 -25.04 0.52
CA ILE A 101 -0.01 -24.33 -0.16
C ILE A 101 0.02 -22.87 0.27
N GLU A 102 0.32 -21.99 -0.69
CA GLU A 102 0.34 -20.55 -0.46
C GLU A 102 -1.00 -20.06 0.10
N PHE A 103 -0.96 -19.31 1.21
CA PHE A 103 -2.12 -18.84 1.95
C PHE A 103 -3.06 -19.95 2.47
N GLY A 104 -2.60 -21.19 2.55
CA GLY A 104 -3.31 -22.26 3.23
C GLY A 104 -3.42 -22.00 4.74
N LYS A 105 -4.39 -22.63 5.41
CA LYS A 105 -4.61 -22.47 6.86
C LYS A 105 -3.38 -22.82 7.69
N VAL A 106 -2.72 -23.94 7.36
CA VAL A 106 -1.47 -24.39 8.00
C VAL A 106 -0.38 -23.32 7.83
N GLN A 107 -0.15 -22.84 6.61
CA GLN A 107 0.85 -21.82 6.33
C GLN A 107 0.53 -20.49 7.03
N THR A 108 -0.74 -20.13 7.14
CA THR A 108 -1.18 -18.93 7.88
C THR A 108 -0.81 -19.03 9.35
N ILE A 109 -1.11 -20.16 10.00
CA ILE A 109 -0.74 -20.40 11.40
C ILE A 109 0.78 -20.43 11.59
N MET A 110 1.51 -21.11 10.70
CA MET A 110 2.98 -21.06 10.72
C MET A 110 3.48 -19.62 10.59
N GLY A 111 2.87 -18.81 9.73
CA GLY A 111 3.20 -17.38 9.59
C GLY A 111 2.93 -16.56 10.85
N HIS A 112 1.91 -16.91 11.63
CA HIS A 112 1.63 -16.31 12.94
C HIS A 112 2.69 -16.69 13.98
N ILE A 113 3.07 -17.96 14.05
CA ILE A 113 4.10 -18.47 14.96
C ILE A 113 5.46 -17.86 14.61
N LEU A 114 5.85 -17.87 13.33
CA LEU A 114 7.10 -17.31 12.85
C LEU A 114 7.22 -15.82 13.16
N ARG A 115 6.16 -15.04 12.93
CA ARG A 115 6.15 -13.61 13.28
C ARG A 115 6.31 -13.37 14.78
N GLU A 116 5.76 -14.24 15.62
CA GLU A 116 5.96 -14.14 17.07
C GLU A 116 7.40 -14.48 17.46
N TRP A 117 7.98 -15.52 16.87
CA TRP A 117 9.37 -15.90 17.12
C TRP A 117 10.35 -14.80 16.68
N MET A 118 10.16 -14.23 15.49
CA MET A 118 11.00 -13.13 14.99
C MET A 118 11.03 -11.91 15.90
N LYS A 119 9.93 -11.63 16.63
CA LYS A 119 9.91 -10.52 17.60
C LYS A 119 10.74 -10.79 18.86
N ARG A 120 10.92 -12.06 19.22
CA ARG A 120 11.62 -12.49 20.45
C ARG A 120 13.08 -12.78 20.19
N ASP A 121 13.37 -13.44 19.08
CA ASP A 121 14.70 -13.86 18.66
C ASP A 121 14.77 -13.90 17.13
N PHE A 122 15.03 -12.72 16.56
CA PHE A 122 15.06 -12.52 15.11
C PHE A 122 16.11 -13.39 14.43
N ASP A 123 17.33 -13.43 14.96
CA ASP A 123 18.45 -14.10 14.30
C ASP A 123 18.25 -15.62 14.24
N SER A 124 17.75 -16.24 15.34
CA SER A 124 17.41 -17.67 15.33
C SER A 124 16.27 -17.99 14.38
N ALA A 125 15.21 -17.18 14.37
CA ALA A 125 14.07 -17.37 13.48
C ALA A 125 14.44 -17.21 12.00
N LEU A 126 15.29 -16.22 11.66
CA LEU A 126 15.80 -16.02 10.31
C LEU A 126 16.68 -17.20 9.87
N LYS A 127 17.59 -17.66 10.74
CA LYS A 127 18.44 -18.82 10.47
C LYS A 127 17.61 -20.09 10.24
N TRP A 128 16.56 -20.30 11.02
CA TRP A 128 15.61 -21.39 10.80
C TRP A 128 14.95 -21.28 9.43
N PHE A 129 14.46 -20.09 9.05
CA PHE A 129 13.86 -19.87 7.73
C PHE A 129 14.83 -20.18 6.58
N GLU A 130 16.10 -19.81 6.72
CA GLU A 130 17.14 -20.06 5.72
C GLU A 130 17.49 -21.53 5.56
N SER A 131 17.36 -22.31 6.65
CA SER A 131 17.62 -23.76 6.66
C SER A 131 16.60 -24.57 5.85
N MET A 132 15.44 -23.98 5.53
CA MET A 132 14.40 -24.67 4.77
C MET A 132 14.85 -24.96 3.34
N THR A 133 14.64 -26.20 2.90
CA THR A 133 14.98 -26.66 1.53
C THR A 133 13.83 -26.46 0.54
N SER A 134 12.58 -26.44 1.01
CA SER A 134 11.40 -26.27 0.16
C SER A 134 11.22 -24.81 -0.25
N GLU A 135 11.46 -24.50 -1.53
CA GLU A 135 11.27 -23.15 -2.07
C GLU A 135 9.80 -22.68 -1.99
N SER A 136 8.83 -23.59 -2.17
CA SER A 136 7.40 -23.26 -2.08
C SER A 136 7.02 -22.78 -0.69
N VAL A 137 7.50 -23.48 0.35
CA VAL A 137 7.23 -23.10 1.74
C VAL A 137 7.97 -21.81 2.09
N ARG A 138 9.23 -21.65 1.69
CA ARG A 138 9.99 -20.39 1.87
C ARG A 138 9.28 -19.22 1.20
N GLY A 139 8.80 -19.41 -0.03
CA GLY A 139 8.03 -18.40 -0.76
C GLY A 139 6.79 -17.97 0.00
N GLY A 140 5.99 -18.92 0.51
CA GLY A 140 4.77 -18.59 1.26
C GLY A 140 5.02 -17.99 2.65
N LEU A 141 6.14 -18.29 3.30
CA LEU A 141 6.53 -17.68 4.58
C LEU A 141 7.34 -16.37 4.42
N SER A 142 7.80 -16.04 3.21
CA SER A 142 8.62 -14.85 2.96
C SER A 142 7.95 -13.54 3.38
N VAL A 143 6.62 -13.42 3.22
CA VAL A 143 5.87 -12.25 3.68
C VAL A 143 5.92 -12.08 5.21
N CYS A 144 6.07 -13.18 5.95
CA CYS A 144 6.21 -13.14 7.41
C CYS A 144 7.61 -12.65 7.79
N ILE A 145 8.65 -13.09 7.06
CA ILE A 145 10.02 -12.55 7.19
C ILE A 145 10.03 -11.04 6.89
N ALA A 146 9.41 -10.63 5.78
CA ALA A 146 9.34 -9.24 5.38
C ALA A 146 8.67 -8.34 6.43
N ARG A 147 7.59 -8.82 7.07
CA ARG A 147 6.86 -8.08 8.11
C ARG A 147 7.48 -8.16 9.50
N GLY A 148 8.24 -9.22 9.78
CA GLY A 148 8.89 -9.44 11.07
C GLY A 148 10.27 -8.81 11.19
N TRP A 149 10.76 -8.16 10.13
CA TRP A 149 12.09 -7.55 10.13
C TRP A 149 12.16 -6.35 11.09
N PRO A 150 13.18 -6.26 11.96
CA PRO A 150 13.33 -5.14 12.89
C PRO A 150 13.49 -3.78 12.19
N GLU A 151 12.83 -2.74 12.74
CA GLU A 151 12.84 -1.38 12.18
C GLU A 151 14.24 -0.73 12.23
N ASP A 152 15.08 -1.10 13.19
CA ASP A 152 16.47 -0.66 13.31
C ASP A 152 17.41 -1.39 12.33
N ARG A 153 16.93 -2.43 11.64
CA ARG A 153 17.68 -3.24 10.66
C ARG A 153 17.18 -3.08 9.23
N ILE A 154 16.54 -1.95 8.88
CA ILE A 154 15.95 -1.72 7.54
C ILE A 154 16.98 -1.82 6.40
N LYS A 155 18.21 -1.32 6.57
CA LYS A 155 19.24 -1.43 5.53
C LYS A 155 19.61 -2.89 5.25
N GLU A 156 19.73 -3.68 6.30
CA GLU A 156 19.97 -5.11 6.21
C GLU A 156 18.79 -5.84 5.58
N SER A 157 17.55 -5.46 5.94
CA SER A 157 16.34 -6.00 5.34
C SER A 157 16.35 -5.82 3.83
N PHE A 158 16.61 -4.60 3.36
CA PHE A 158 16.60 -4.33 1.94
C PHE A 158 17.72 -5.08 1.21
N ALA A 159 18.92 -5.15 1.79
CA ALA A 159 20.02 -5.95 1.24
C ALA A 159 19.65 -7.45 1.18
N TYR A 160 18.98 -7.97 2.21
CA TYR A 160 18.50 -9.34 2.24
C TYR A 160 17.50 -9.63 1.14
N LEU A 161 16.52 -8.73 0.94
CA LEU A 161 15.54 -8.82 -0.12
C LEU A 161 16.21 -8.89 -1.50
N LEU A 162 17.20 -8.03 -1.76
CA LEU A 162 17.93 -8.01 -3.03
C LEU A 162 18.68 -9.31 -3.28
N ALA A 163 19.36 -9.84 -2.26
CA ALA A 163 20.10 -11.11 -2.35
C ALA A 163 19.18 -12.33 -2.51
N ASN A 164 17.95 -12.26 -2.00
CA ASN A 164 17.03 -13.38 -1.90
C ASN A 164 15.75 -13.21 -2.72
N LYS A 165 15.78 -12.36 -3.76
CA LYS A 165 14.59 -11.91 -4.51
C LYS A 165 13.65 -13.03 -4.94
N ARG A 166 14.16 -14.20 -5.32
CA ARG A 166 13.37 -15.36 -5.78
C ARG A 166 12.27 -15.77 -4.79
N TYR A 167 12.52 -15.63 -3.48
CA TYR A 167 11.55 -16.02 -2.46
C TYR A 167 10.46 -14.96 -2.26
N PHE A 168 10.76 -13.70 -2.60
CA PHE A 168 9.87 -12.56 -2.41
C PHE A 168 9.10 -12.17 -3.68
N SER A 169 9.42 -12.76 -4.83
CA SER A 169 8.73 -12.53 -6.11
C SER A 169 7.34 -13.21 -6.21
N GLY A 170 6.97 -14.08 -5.26
CA GLY A 170 5.67 -14.74 -5.21
C GLY A 170 4.49 -13.76 -5.23
N ASN A 171 3.35 -14.21 -5.79
CA ASN A 171 2.09 -13.45 -5.85
C ASN A 171 2.27 -11.99 -6.33
N GLY A 172 2.94 -11.82 -7.48
CA GLY A 172 3.20 -10.51 -8.09
C GLY A 172 4.16 -9.62 -7.31
N GLY A 173 5.02 -10.20 -6.46
CA GLY A 173 5.98 -9.49 -5.62
C GLY A 173 5.39 -8.92 -4.32
N SER A 174 4.15 -9.28 -3.96
CA SER A 174 3.49 -8.79 -2.74
C SER A 174 4.23 -9.16 -1.45
N SER A 175 5.01 -10.25 -1.46
CA SER A 175 5.85 -10.61 -0.31
C SER A 175 7.04 -9.65 -0.11
N SER A 176 7.53 -9.01 -1.16
CA SER A 176 8.60 -7.99 -1.06
C SER A 176 8.12 -6.65 -0.52
N TRP A 177 6.80 -6.38 -0.60
CA TRP A 177 6.23 -5.06 -0.30
C TRP A 177 6.63 -4.51 1.08
N PRO A 178 6.50 -5.23 2.21
CA PRO A 178 6.81 -4.65 3.51
C PRO A 178 8.26 -4.14 3.64
N MET A 179 9.21 -4.85 3.01
CA MET A 179 10.63 -4.48 3.04
C MET A 179 10.93 -3.32 2.09
N THR A 180 10.31 -3.30 0.89
CA THR A 180 10.46 -2.17 -0.04
C THR A 180 9.83 -0.89 0.52
N GLU A 181 8.66 -1.00 1.14
CA GLU A 181 7.99 0.11 1.85
C GLU A 181 8.86 0.66 2.98
N ALA A 182 9.39 -0.21 3.86
CA ALA A 182 10.26 0.23 4.95
C ALA A 182 11.54 0.90 4.45
N ALA A 183 12.15 0.36 3.39
CA ALA A 183 13.34 0.95 2.76
C ALA A 183 13.05 2.33 2.15
N LEU A 184 11.95 2.46 1.40
CA LEU A 184 11.50 3.74 0.83
C LEU A 184 11.20 4.77 1.93
N GLN A 185 10.50 4.37 2.98
CA GLN A 185 10.16 5.24 4.11
C GLN A 185 11.40 5.70 4.87
N SER A 186 12.35 4.79 5.14
CA SER A 186 13.62 5.14 5.78
C SER A 186 14.44 6.10 4.93
N ALA A 187 14.47 5.89 3.61
CA ALA A 187 15.23 6.72 2.69
C ALA A 187 14.59 8.10 2.48
N ALA A 188 13.25 8.17 2.38
CA ALA A 188 12.50 9.43 2.28
C ALA A 188 12.69 10.34 3.51
N LYS A 189 12.87 9.74 4.71
CA LYS A 189 13.21 10.47 5.95
C LYS A 189 14.63 11.01 5.98
N GLN A 190 15.54 10.46 5.17
CA GLN A 190 16.94 10.90 5.10
C GLN A 190 17.06 12.07 4.11
N ASP A 191 16.97 11.79 2.81
CA ASP A 191 17.12 12.79 1.75
C ASP A 191 16.69 12.23 0.38
N ALA A 192 16.69 13.12 -0.62
CA ALA A 192 16.31 12.80 -1.99
C ALA A 192 17.25 11.79 -2.65
N THR A 193 18.55 11.86 -2.37
CA THR A 193 19.57 10.97 -2.96
C THR A 193 19.40 9.54 -2.46
N SER A 194 19.22 9.35 -1.15
CA SER A 194 18.96 8.05 -0.53
C SER A 194 17.69 7.43 -1.08
N LEU A 195 16.62 8.22 -1.24
CA LEU A 195 15.39 7.72 -1.86
C LEU A 195 15.61 7.35 -3.33
N ALA A 196 16.35 8.16 -4.08
CA ALA A 196 16.70 7.86 -5.47
C ALA A 196 17.47 6.53 -5.63
N GLU A 197 18.40 6.24 -4.71
CA GLU A 197 19.15 4.98 -4.69
C GLU A 197 18.25 3.77 -4.44
N VAL A 198 17.33 3.85 -3.47
CA VAL A 198 16.37 2.77 -3.22
C VAL A 198 15.43 2.57 -4.41
N LEU A 199 14.90 3.65 -4.99
CA LEU A 199 14.06 3.58 -6.19
C LEU A 199 14.78 2.91 -7.37
N LYS A 200 16.06 3.29 -7.59
CA LYS A 200 16.93 2.68 -8.59
C LYS A 200 17.12 1.18 -8.32
N ALA A 201 17.43 0.79 -7.07
CA ALA A 201 17.63 -0.60 -6.70
C ALA A 201 16.36 -1.45 -6.90
N ILE A 202 15.18 -0.93 -6.53
CA ILE A 202 13.87 -1.57 -6.78
C ILE A 202 13.70 -1.83 -8.27
N ARG A 203 13.98 -0.83 -9.12
CA ARG A 203 13.87 -0.96 -10.58
C ARG A 203 14.86 -1.97 -11.16
N GLU A 204 16.14 -1.87 -10.81
CA GLU A 204 17.20 -2.72 -11.35
C GLU A 204 17.02 -4.21 -10.98
N ASN A 205 16.28 -4.47 -9.90
CA ASN A 205 15.99 -5.82 -9.43
C ASN A 205 14.57 -6.29 -9.74
N ASP A 206 13.80 -5.50 -10.51
CA ASP A 206 12.39 -5.75 -10.85
C ASP A 206 11.52 -6.09 -9.62
N LEU A 207 11.78 -5.38 -8.52
CA LEU A 207 10.99 -5.54 -7.30
C LEU A 207 9.64 -4.82 -7.44
N PHE A 208 8.65 -5.30 -6.69
CA PHE A 208 7.34 -4.65 -6.63
C PHE A 208 7.49 -3.24 -6.09
N PHE A 209 6.94 -2.27 -6.81
CA PHE A 209 6.88 -0.88 -6.38
C PHE A 209 5.59 -0.65 -5.60
N PRO A 210 5.65 -0.40 -4.28
CA PRO A 210 4.46 -0.19 -3.51
C PRO A 210 3.95 1.24 -3.66
N VAL A 211 2.63 1.39 -3.86
CA VAL A 211 1.97 2.69 -3.78
C VAL A 211 1.74 3.00 -2.30
N VAL A 212 2.75 3.56 -1.65
CA VAL A 212 2.76 3.89 -0.22
C VAL A 212 2.85 5.39 -0.01
N GLN A 213 2.17 5.87 1.03
CA GLN A 213 2.33 7.24 1.49
C GLN A 213 3.68 7.33 2.22
N LEU A 214 4.55 8.21 1.73
CA LEU A 214 5.86 8.43 2.33
C LEU A 214 5.85 9.70 3.19
N ASP A 215 6.56 9.65 4.32
CA ASP A 215 6.81 10.85 5.12
C ASP A 215 8.13 11.49 4.69
N PHE A 216 8.05 12.78 4.34
CA PHE A 216 9.22 13.55 3.92
C PHE A 216 9.56 14.61 4.97
N PRO A 217 10.83 14.91 5.27
CA PRO A 217 11.23 16.07 6.08
C PRO A 217 10.81 17.37 5.39
N ARG A 218 10.63 18.48 6.13
CA ARG A 218 10.05 19.73 5.60
C ARG A 218 10.82 20.30 4.40
N ASP A 219 12.13 20.17 4.43
CA ASP A 219 13.14 20.64 3.47
C ASP A 219 13.55 19.58 2.44
N PHE A 220 12.75 18.51 2.29
CA PHE A 220 13.03 17.46 1.31
C PHE A 220 13.10 18.01 -0.13
N ASP A 221 14.19 17.68 -0.83
CA ASP A 221 14.47 18.15 -2.20
C ASP A 221 13.76 17.28 -3.26
N PHE A 222 12.47 17.55 -3.48
CA PHE A 222 11.69 16.87 -4.51
C PHE A 222 12.21 17.12 -5.93
N ALA A 223 12.80 18.29 -6.21
CA ALA A 223 13.28 18.62 -7.55
C ALA A 223 14.44 17.70 -7.97
N THR A 224 15.40 17.48 -7.06
CA THR A 224 16.49 16.51 -7.28
C THR A 224 15.94 15.10 -7.50
N LEU A 225 15.01 14.64 -6.64
CA LEU A 225 14.42 13.30 -6.78
C LEU A 225 13.74 13.11 -8.16
N MET A 226 12.99 14.11 -8.60
CA MET A 226 12.23 14.09 -9.84
C MET A 226 13.13 14.09 -11.09
N SER A 227 14.28 14.76 -11.02
CA SER A 227 15.26 14.77 -12.11
C SER A 227 16.10 13.49 -12.22
N THR A 228 16.28 12.75 -11.12
CA THR A 228 17.26 11.65 -11.03
C THR A 228 16.63 10.25 -10.99
N ALA A 229 15.50 10.07 -10.30
CA ALA A 229 14.98 8.74 -9.97
C ALA A 229 13.68 8.39 -10.70
N ILE A 230 12.82 9.40 -10.95
CA ILE A 230 11.48 9.17 -11.45
C ILE A 230 11.48 9.03 -12.97
N ASP A 231 11.59 7.78 -13.42
CA ASP A 231 11.61 7.42 -14.83
C ASP A 231 10.21 7.19 -15.43
N ASP A 232 10.19 6.94 -16.73
CA ASP A 232 8.97 6.76 -17.51
C ASP A 232 8.14 5.54 -17.07
N ARG A 233 8.77 4.51 -16.46
CA ARG A 233 8.04 3.35 -15.92
C ARG A 233 7.25 3.78 -14.69
N MET A 234 7.85 4.54 -13.78
CA MET A 234 7.14 5.07 -12.62
C MET A 234 6.01 6.02 -13.02
N TRP A 235 6.25 6.86 -14.04
CA TRP A 235 5.26 7.78 -14.58
C TRP A 235 4.09 7.06 -15.29
N LYS A 236 4.34 6.00 -16.03
CA LYS A 236 3.25 5.25 -16.69
C LYS A 236 2.51 4.33 -15.73
N GLY A 237 3.19 3.81 -14.71
CA GLY A 237 2.63 2.91 -13.70
C GLY A 237 1.89 3.60 -12.55
N HIS A 238 1.83 4.93 -12.53
CA HIS A 238 1.21 5.73 -11.45
C HIS A 238 1.93 5.62 -10.10
N ASN A 239 3.15 5.08 -10.11
CA ASN A 239 3.98 4.87 -8.94
C ASN A 239 4.61 6.17 -8.41
N ALA A 240 4.72 7.20 -9.26
CA ALA A 240 5.17 8.53 -8.84
C ALA A 240 4.12 9.33 -8.06
N LYS A 241 2.87 8.85 -8.01
CA LYS A 241 1.74 9.63 -7.47
C LYS A 241 1.90 10.04 -6.01
N PRO A 242 2.33 9.18 -5.06
CA PRO A 242 2.48 9.60 -3.66
C PRO A 242 3.55 10.70 -3.50
N ILE A 243 4.67 10.59 -4.23
CA ILE A 243 5.76 11.59 -4.23
C ILE A 243 5.25 12.93 -4.78
N LEU A 244 4.57 12.90 -5.92
CA LEU A 244 4.00 14.11 -6.53
C LEU A 244 2.90 14.74 -5.67
N SER A 245 2.08 13.93 -5.00
CA SER A 245 1.05 14.42 -4.07
C SER A 245 1.69 15.13 -2.88
N ALA A 246 2.75 14.54 -2.31
CA ALA A 246 3.52 15.17 -1.24
C ALA A 246 4.18 16.48 -1.70
N TRP A 247 4.78 16.51 -2.89
CA TRP A 247 5.39 17.73 -3.43
C TRP A 247 4.34 18.83 -3.66
N MET A 248 3.22 18.48 -4.31
CA MET A 248 2.09 19.40 -4.56
C MET A 248 1.52 20.00 -3.26
N SER A 249 1.53 19.26 -2.15
CA SER A 249 1.05 19.78 -0.86
C SER A 249 1.97 20.85 -0.24
N ARG A 250 3.23 20.96 -0.70
CA ARG A 250 4.25 21.86 -0.15
C ARG A 250 4.61 23.00 -1.09
N ASP A 251 4.78 22.67 -2.36
CA ASP A 251 5.13 23.60 -3.42
C ASP A 251 4.41 23.17 -4.70
N ARG A 252 3.12 23.53 -4.77
CA ARG A 252 2.24 23.19 -5.89
C ARG A 252 2.73 23.76 -7.22
N ASP A 253 3.40 24.91 -7.20
CA ASP A 253 3.86 25.56 -8.44
C ASP A 253 5.08 24.83 -9.02
N ALA A 254 6.09 24.53 -8.20
CA ALA A 254 7.26 23.77 -8.67
C ALA A 254 6.89 22.35 -9.12
N ALA A 255 6.00 21.68 -8.37
CA ALA A 255 5.52 20.35 -8.73
C ALA A 255 4.74 20.35 -10.05
N PHE A 256 3.88 21.37 -10.26
CA PHE A 256 3.15 21.55 -11.51
C PHE A 256 4.09 21.72 -12.70
N ASP A 257 5.08 22.60 -12.58
CA ASP A 257 6.05 22.88 -13.65
C ASP A 257 6.87 21.62 -13.99
N ALA A 258 7.26 20.84 -12.98
CA ALA A 258 7.96 19.57 -13.18
C ALA A 258 7.09 18.51 -13.88
N ILE A 259 5.79 18.42 -13.55
CA ILE A 259 4.85 17.51 -14.22
C ILE A 259 4.71 17.86 -15.70
N LEU A 260 4.59 19.15 -16.03
CA LEU A 260 4.52 19.61 -17.43
C LEU A 260 5.82 19.34 -18.17
N GLU A 261 6.96 19.65 -17.56
CA GLU A 261 8.24 19.42 -18.19
C GLU A 261 8.44 17.93 -18.51
N LYS A 262 8.09 17.04 -17.58
CA LYS A 262 8.11 15.60 -17.87
C LYS A 262 7.12 15.20 -18.96
N ASN A 263 5.93 15.81 -19.02
CA ASN A 263 4.99 15.58 -20.12
C ASN A 263 5.59 16.00 -21.46
N ARG A 264 6.27 17.14 -21.55
CA ARG A 264 6.94 17.59 -22.78
C ARG A 264 8.03 16.61 -23.21
N GLN A 265 8.81 16.10 -22.26
CA GLN A 265 9.90 15.16 -22.53
C GLN A 265 9.42 13.77 -22.98
N THR A 266 8.34 13.26 -22.37
CA THR A 266 7.94 11.84 -22.52
C THR A 266 6.63 11.63 -23.26
N GLY A 267 5.86 12.69 -23.47
CA GLY A 267 4.49 12.62 -23.97
C GLY A 267 3.48 12.01 -22.98
N SER A 268 3.87 11.67 -21.75
CA SER A 268 3.00 11.09 -20.72
C SER A 268 1.84 12.01 -20.37
N ASP A 269 0.63 11.50 -20.11
CA ASP A 269 -0.54 12.32 -19.77
C ASP A 269 -0.35 13.01 -18.40
N PRO A 270 -0.17 14.35 -18.36
CA PRO A 270 0.02 15.08 -17.11
C PRO A 270 -1.29 15.18 -16.33
N GLY A 271 -2.45 15.07 -17.00
CA GLY A 271 -3.76 15.17 -16.37
C GLY A 271 -3.96 14.10 -15.30
N LEU A 272 -3.39 12.91 -15.48
CA LEU A 272 -3.50 11.88 -14.46
C LEU A 272 -2.81 12.29 -13.15
N TYR A 273 -1.73 13.05 -13.19
CA TYR A 273 -1.06 13.52 -11.97
C TYR A 273 -1.67 14.81 -11.43
N LEU A 274 -2.03 15.72 -12.32
CA LEU A 274 -2.64 16.99 -11.94
C LEU A 274 -4.05 16.82 -11.34
N PHE A 275 -4.83 15.85 -11.82
CA PHE A 275 -6.23 15.67 -11.41
C PHE A 275 -6.50 14.44 -10.53
N SER A 276 -5.51 13.55 -10.33
CA SER A 276 -5.69 12.39 -9.45
C SER A 276 -4.99 12.49 -8.10
N THR A 277 -4.16 13.51 -7.89
CA THR A 277 -3.64 13.84 -6.55
C THR A 277 -4.81 14.00 -5.57
N GLU A 278 -4.57 13.70 -4.29
CA GLU A 278 -5.64 13.74 -3.29
C GLU A 278 -6.34 15.10 -3.32
N LEU A 279 -7.59 15.10 -3.78
CA LEU A 279 -8.39 16.31 -3.83
C LEU A 279 -8.61 16.78 -2.40
N PRO A 280 -8.60 18.10 -2.17
CA PRO A 280 -8.89 18.63 -0.85
C PRO A 280 -10.27 18.14 -0.36
N THR A 281 -10.35 17.75 0.91
CA THR A 281 -11.57 17.17 1.50
C THR A 281 -12.64 18.20 1.85
N THR A 282 -12.30 19.49 1.86
CA THR A 282 -13.24 20.58 2.14
C THR A 282 -13.63 21.30 0.85
N SER A 283 -14.87 21.80 0.81
CA SER A 283 -15.39 22.55 -0.34
C SER A 283 -14.57 23.82 -0.63
N ALA A 284 -14.13 24.54 0.42
CA ALA A 284 -13.32 25.74 0.29
C ALA A 284 -11.94 25.44 -0.31
N ALA A 285 -11.25 24.41 0.21
CA ALA A 285 -9.94 24.03 -0.32
C ALA A 285 -10.04 23.44 -1.74
N LEU A 286 -11.12 22.74 -2.06
CA LEU A 286 -11.38 22.27 -3.42
C LEU A 286 -11.60 23.45 -4.38
N ALA A 287 -12.35 24.48 -3.97
CA ALA A 287 -12.55 25.69 -4.77
C ALA A 287 -11.22 26.43 -5.02
N ASP A 288 -10.37 26.58 -4.01
CA ASP A 288 -9.02 27.15 -4.16
C ASP A 288 -8.17 26.34 -5.16
N HIS A 289 -8.16 25.01 -5.00
CA HIS A 289 -7.42 24.13 -5.89
C HIS A 289 -7.89 24.23 -7.35
N VAL A 290 -9.21 24.26 -7.57
CA VAL A 290 -9.79 24.45 -8.91
C VAL A 290 -9.42 25.81 -9.48
N GLN A 291 -9.54 26.89 -8.70
CA GLN A 291 -9.18 28.24 -9.14
C GLN A 291 -7.69 28.34 -9.52
N TRP A 292 -6.80 27.79 -8.68
CA TRP A 292 -5.36 27.74 -8.96
C TRP A 292 -5.06 26.94 -10.24
N MET A 293 -5.63 25.73 -10.39
CA MET A 293 -5.47 24.91 -11.59
C MET A 293 -5.97 25.62 -12.84
N THR A 294 -7.14 26.26 -12.79
CA THR A 294 -7.67 27.05 -13.91
C THR A 294 -6.73 28.18 -14.28
N GLY A 295 -6.22 28.94 -13.31
CA GLY A 295 -5.26 30.02 -13.56
C GLY A 295 -3.97 29.53 -14.24
N LYS A 296 -3.43 28.39 -13.80
CA LYS A 296 -2.25 27.75 -14.44
C LYS A 296 -2.55 27.33 -15.87
N ILE A 297 -3.69 26.70 -16.12
CA ILE A 297 -4.11 26.28 -17.46
C ILE A 297 -4.35 27.49 -18.37
N GLU A 298 -4.87 28.59 -17.84
CA GLU A 298 -5.08 29.84 -18.58
C GLU A 298 -3.78 30.58 -18.91
N ALA A 299 -2.72 30.37 -18.14
CA ALA A 299 -1.39 30.91 -18.40
C ALA A 299 -0.60 30.08 -19.43
N MET A 300 -0.94 28.81 -19.64
CA MET A 300 -0.30 27.96 -20.66
C MET A 300 -0.52 28.47 -22.08
N ASP A 301 0.43 28.17 -22.97
CA ASP A 301 0.25 28.42 -24.40
C ASP A 301 -0.91 27.58 -24.99
N GLY A 302 -1.42 28.04 -26.13
CA GLY A 302 -2.61 27.45 -26.75
C GLY A 302 -2.44 25.99 -27.18
N GLN A 303 -1.22 25.56 -27.54
CA GLN A 303 -0.95 24.17 -27.93
C GLN A 303 -0.82 23.27 -26.71
N GLU A 304 -0.04 23.66 -25.70
CA GLU A 304 0.11 22.91 -24.45
C GLU A 304 -1.25 22.71 -23.76
N ARG A 305 -2.05 23.78 -23.69
CA ARG A 305 -3.43 23.72 -23.18
C ARG A 305 -4.31 22.72 -23.94
N GLN A 306 -4.25 22.72 -25.27
CA GLN A 306 -5.02 21.78 -26.09
C GLN A 306 -4.56 20.33 -25.87
N GLN A 307 -3.26 20.09 -25.72
CA GLN A 307 -2.73 18.76 -25.44
C GLN A 307 -3.21 18.25 -24.08
N LEU A 308 -3.17 19.08 -23.04
CA LEU A 308 -3.66 18.75 -21.70
C LEU A 308 -5.14 18.37 -21.73
N VAL A 309 -5.99 19.19 -22.37
CA VAL A 309 -7.45 18.95 -22.47
C VAL A 309 -7.76 17.68 -23.27
N ARG A 310 -7.08 17.48 -24.41
CA ARG A 310 -7.33 16.32 -25.28
C ARG A 310 -6.95 14.99 -24.61
N LYS A 311 -5.81 14.96 -23.91
CA LYS A 311 -5.34 13.75 -23.20
C LYS A 311 -6.22 13.42 -22.00
N GLY A 312 -6.60 14.42 -21.21
CA GLY A 312 -7.49 14.23 -20.05
C GLY A 312 -8.90 13.73 -20.42
N ALA A 313 -9.42 14.10 -21.60
CA ALA A 313 -10.71 13.60 -22.07
C ALA A 313 -10.63 12.16 -22.63
N GLY A 314 -9.50 11.77 -23.21
CA GLY A 314 -9.34 10.48 -23.90
C GLY A 314 -9.11 9.27 -22.98
N THR A 315 -8.54 9.47 -21.79
CA THR A 315 -8.18 8.38 -20.86
C THR A 315 -9.39 7.67 -20.24
N ARG A 316 -10.59 8.28 -20.22
CA ARG A 316 -11.82 7.63 -19.70
C ARG A 316 -12.51 6.69 -20.69
N SER A 317 -12.32 6.85 -22.01
CA SER A 317 -13.10 6.11 -23.01
C SER A 317 -12.53 4.73 -23.36
N ARG A 318 -11.25 4.44 -23.07
CA ARG A 318 -10.56 3.26 -23.64
C ARG A 318 -10.53 2.01 -22.75
N ARG A 319 -11.18 2.01 -21.59
CA ARG A 319 -11.20 0.87 -20.66
C ARG A 319 -12.26 -0.20 -20.98
N GLU A 320 -13.07 -0.03 -22.02
CA GLU A 320 -14.22 -0.92 -22.31
C GLU A 320 -13.93 -2.14 -23.20
N GLY A 321 -12.66 -2.48 -23.49
CA GLY A 321 -12.37 -3.51 -24.50
C GLY A 321 -11.14 -4.36 -24.28
N HIS A 322 -10.77 -4.72 -23.05
CA HIS A 322 -9.81 -5.81 -22.86
C HIS A 322 -10.54 -7.16 -23.00
N PRO A 323 -10.33 -7.90 -24.11
CA PRO A 323 -10.89 -9.23 -24.24
C PRO A 323 -10.33 -10.09 -23.13
N HIS A 324 -11.20 -10.61 -22.26
CA HIS A 324 -10.83 -11.66 -21.34
C HIS A 324 -10.33 -12.84 -22.17
N HIS A 325 -9.01 -13.00 -22.27
CA HIS A 325 -8.42 -14.26 -22.67
C HIS A 325 -8.81 -15.30 -21.62
N ARG A 326 -9.92 -16.01 -21.87
CA ARG A 326 -10.19 -17.31 -21.25
C ARG A 326 -9.00 -18.20 -21.59
N ARG A 327 -8.09 -18.38 -20.64
CA ARG A 327 -7.15 -19.51 -20.69
C ARG A 327 -8.01 -20.78 -20.63
N ARG A 328 -7.95 -21.56 -21.70
CA ARG A 328 -8.51 -22.92 -21.78
C ARG A 328 -7.59 -23.88 -21.05
#